data_AF-A0A832ZP81-F1
#
_entry.id   AF-A0A832ZP81-F1
#
_cell.length_a   1.000
_cell.length_b   1.000
_cell.length_c   1.000
_cell.angle_alpha   90.00
_cell.angle_beta   90.00
_cell.angle_gamma   90.00
#
_symmetry.space_group_name_H-M   'P 1'
#
loop_
_entity.id
_entity.type
_entity.pdbx_description
1 polymer ?
#
loop_
_entity_poly.entity_id
_entity_poly.type
_entity_poly.pdbx_seq_one_letter_code
_entity_poly.pdbx_strand_id
1 'polypeptide(L)'
;ILVISENYEKAKFIFERIIERLNELINKIPKDTRQASKDGTTSFLRPQPGSARMYPETDHPLIYIERKERDKDWYKEIVYKVSYGNKEFHIKLARLIDKSIHKYEELKNTKDLFILDKLDPRFRKLVLKSRGFNDKQVEDILWSEYIDLIEDYSKEVKPSILYYIVFMLPAEFKKEYKEAVSIDKKFVEEVCQLLKEDKITRDALKPILYYYVREQIGVKEIVEKYNLYKISNSDLKKKVEELLEKYKELNEKKRINKILNELRVIADPKNILSIINNIKNKGV
;
A
#
# COMPACT_ATOMS: atom_id res chain seq x y z
N ILE A 1 24.85 15.82 -46.97
CA ILE A 1 25.41 15.71 -45.62
C ILE A 1 26.70 16.51 -45.59
N LEU A 2 26.83 17.46 -44.66
CA LEU A 2 28.02 18.31 -44.54
C LEU A 2 28.77 17.91 -43.26
N VAL A 3 30.03 17.48 -43.38
CA VAL A 3 30.90 17.16 -42.25
C VAL A 3 32.03 18.19 -42.25
N ILE A 4 32.14 18.97 -41.18
CA ILE A 4 33.20 19.97 -40.99
C ILE A 4 34.05 19.51 -39.80
N SER A 5 35.36 19.36 -40.01
CA SER A 5 36.31 19.04 -38.95
C SER A 5 37.67 19.62 -39.26
N GLU A 6 38.38 20.03 -38.22
CA GLU A 6 39.79 20.44 -38.31
C GLU A 6 40.74 19.25 -38.52
N ASN A 7 40.25 18.02 -38.32
CA ASN A 7 41.00 16.79 -38.52
C ASN A 7 40.42 16.00 -39.69
N TYR A 8 41.18 15.96 -40.80
CA TYR A 8 40.80 15.28 -42.02
C TYR A 8 40.51 13.78 -41.81
N GLU A 9 41.35 13.06 -41.06
CA GLU A 9 41.19 11.62 -40.84
C GLU A 9 39.90 11.31 -40.06
N LYS A 10 39.57 12.14 -39.07
CA LYS A 10 38.31 12.00 -38.32
C LYS A 10 37.10 12.30 -39.19
N ALA A 11 37.16 13.33 -40.04
CA ALA A 11 36.08 13.65 -40.98
C ALA A 11 35.86 12.52 -42.00
N LYS A 12 36.94 11.98 -42.56
CA LYS A 12 36.90 10.85 -43.49
C LYS A 12 36.25 9.62 -42.86
N PHE A 13 36.68 9.23 -41.66
CA PHE A 13 36.10 8.09 -40.92
C PHE A 13 34.59 8.25 -40.68
N ILE A 14 34.14 9.44 -40.25
CA ILE A 14 32.71 9.71 -40.04
C ILE A 14 31.93 9.62 -41.37
N PHE A 15 32.47 10.19 -42.44
CA PHE A 15 31.82 10.21 -43.74
C PHE A 15 31.66 8.80 -44.32
N GLU A 16 32.68 7.95 -44.18
CA GLU A 16 32.63 6.53 -44.57
C GLU A 16 31.54 5.77 -43.81
N ARG A 17 31.42 5.95 -42.48
CA ARG A 17 30.35 5.33 -41.68
C ARG A 17 28.94 5.78 -42.10
N ILE A 18 28.78 7.05 -42.47
CA ILE A 18 27.51 7.58 -42.98
C ILE A 18 27.15 6.92 -44.32
N ILE A 19 28.12 6.82 -45.25
CA ILE A 19 27.90 6.18 -46.55
C ILE A 19 27.51 4.70 -46.37
N GLU A 20 28.26 3.95 -45.55
CA GLU A 20 27.94 2.55 -45.22
C GLU A 20 26.51 2.42 -44.71
N ARG A 21 26.10 3.34 -43.84
CA ARG A 21 24.78 3.35 -43.25
C ARG A 21 23.67 3.67 -44.26
N LEU A 22 23.90 4.64 -45.15
CA LEU A 22 22.98 4.96 -46.24
C LEU A 22 22.83 3.78 -47.20
N ASN A 23 23.93 3.11 -47.54
CA ASN A 23 23.93 1.92 -48.38
C ASN A 23 23.20 0.74 -47.71
N GLU A 24 23.34 0.56 -46.39
CA GLU A 24 22.55 -0.42 -45.64
C GLU A 24 21.06 -0.09 -45.72
N LEU A 25 20.68 1.17 -45.48
CA LEU A 25 19.28 1.66 -45.50
C LEU A 25 18.59 1.49 -46.85
N ILE A 26 19.33 1.62 -47.96
CA ILE A 26 18.80 1.38 -49.31
C ILE A 26 18.36 -0.08 -49.48
N ASN A 27 19.11 -1.02 -48.88
CA ASN A 27 18.87 -2.45 -49.04
C ASN A 27 17.93 -3.03 -47.98
N LYS A 28 18.02 -2.55 -46.74
CA LYS A 28 17.23 -3.07 -45.60
C LYS A 28 17.12 -2.04 -44.48
N ILE A 29 16.15 -2.25 -43.60
CA ILE A 29 16.08 -1.53 -42.33
C ILE A 29 17.21 -2.04 -41.41
N PRO A 30 18.12 -1.17 -40.92
CA PRO A 30 19.20 -1.58 -40.03
C PRO A 30 18.68 -2.10 -38.69
N LYS A 31 19.41 -3.08 -38.15
CA LYS A 31 19.12 -3.66 -36.84
C LYS A 31 19.84 -2.86 -35.76
N ASP A 32 19.11 -2.00 -35.07
CA ASP A 32 19.66 -1.14 -34.01
C ASP A 32 18.95 -1.31 -32.68
N THR A 33 19.67 -0.98 -31.62
CA THR A 33 19.08 -0.58 -30.35
C THR A 33 18.78 0.91 -30.41
N ARG A 34 17.52 1.31 -30.15
CA ARG A 34 17.05 2.70 -30.21
C ARG A 34 16.45 3.13 -28.88
N GLN A 35 16.59 4.39 -28.51
CA GLN A 35 15.95 4.98 -27.33
C GLN A 35 14.64 5.64 -27.72
N ALA A 36 13.59 5.47 -26.91
CA ALA A 36 12.36 6.22 -27.07
C ALA A 36 12.53 7.66 -26.54
N SER A 37 12.18 8.64 -27.37
CA SER A 37 12.18 10.06 -27.04
C SER A 37 10.82 10.49 -26.49
N LYS A 38 10.78 11.62 -25.77
CA LYS A 38 9.54 12.13 -25.12
C LYS A 38 8.43 12.52 -26.11
N ASP A 39 8.81 12.91 -27.32
CA ASP A 39 7.96 13.26 -28.46
C ASP A 39 7.45 12.02 -29.23
N GLY A 40 7.76 10.81 -28.77
CA GLY A 40 7.34 9.56 -29.41
C GLY A 40 8.22 9.13 -30.60
N THR A 41 9.27 9.89 -30.92
CA THR A 41 10.29 9.47 -31.90
C THR A 41 11.31 8.54 -31.24
N THR A 42 12.26 8.02 -32.04
CA THR A 42 13.35 7.18 -31.50
C THR A 42 14.71 7.61 -32.05
N SER A 43 15.70 7.67 -31.17
CA SER A 43 17.10 7.97 -31.52
C SER A 43 17.95 6.71 -31.52
N PHE A 44 18.94 6.66 -32.41
CA PHE A 44 19.90 5.58 -32.48
C PHE A 44 20.81 5.59 -31.23
N LEU A 45 21.02 4.41 -30.61
CA LEU A 45 22.01 4.24 -29.54
C LEU A 45 23.24 3.47 -30.03
N ARG A 46 23.00 2.26 -30.52
CA ARG A 46 24.05 1.35 -30.97
C ARG A 46 23.48 0.33 -31.96
N PRO A 47 24.31 -0.31 -32.80
CA PRO A 47 23.88 -1.46 -33.57
C PRO A 47 23.37 -2.55 -32.62
N GLN A 48 22.38 -3.32 -33.06
CA GLN A 48 21.87 -4.43 -32.28
C GLN A 48 23.01 -5.44 -32.07
N PRO A 49 23.32 -5.84 -30.82
CA PRO A 49 24.31 -6.88 -30.59
C PRO A 49 23.87 -8.16 -31.29
N GLY A 50 24.84 -8.93 -31.79
CA GLY A 50 24.57 -10.27 -32.30
C GLY A 50 24.02 -11.20 -31.21
N SER A 51 23.58 -12.39 -31.61
CA SER A 51 23.06 -13.39 -30.67
C SER A 51 24.12 -13.72 -29.62
N ALA A 52 23.73 -13.64 -28.34
CA ALA A 52 24.57 -14.11 -27.25
C ALA A 52 24.79 -15.63 -27.40
N ARG A 53 26.02 -16.10 -27.15
CA ARG A 53 26.29 -17.53 -27.02
C ARG A 53 25.66 -17.99 -25.70
N MET A 54 24.71 -18.91 -25.76
CA MET A 54 24.12 -19.51 -24.58
C MET A 54 24.70 -20.91 -24.37
N TYR A 55 25.16 -21.18 -23.16
CA TYR A 55 25.51 -22.51 -22.69
C TYR A 55 24.69 -22.78 -21.42
N PRO A 56 24.36 -24.04 -21.11
CA PRO A 56 23.78 -24.38 -19.82
C PRO A 56 24.71 -23.90 -18.69
N GLU A 57 24.12 -23.23 -17.69
CA GLU A 57 24.85 -22.84 -16.48
C GLU A 57 25.17 -24.09 -15.66
N THR A 58 26.44 -24.45 -15.57
CA THR A 58 26.90 -25.70 -14.93
C THR A 58 27.11 -25.57 -13.43
N ASP A 59 27.25 -24.34 -12.92
CA ASP A 59 27.50 -24.11 -11.49
C ASP A 59 26.22 -24.28 -10.64
N HIS A 60 25.06 -24.34 -11.29
CA HIS A 60 23.76 -24.47 -10.65
C HIS A 60 23.16 -25.87 -10.86
N PRO A 61 22.63 -26.51 -9.79
CA PRO A 61 21.82 -27.71 -9.93
C PRO A 61 20.58 -27.47 -10.81
N LEU A 62 20.13 -28.54 -11.47
CA LEU A 62 18.87 -28.53 -12.22
C LEU A 62 17.67 -28.31 -11.29
N ILE A 63 16.69 -27.54 -11.77
CA ILE A 63 15.41 -27.33 -11.11
C ILE A 63 14.41 -28.34 -11.67
N TYR A 64 13.91 -29.23 -10.83
CA TYR A 64 12.85 -30.18 -11.19
C TYR A 64 11.52 -29.73 -10.59
N ILE A 65 10.47 -29.70 -11.41
CA ILE A 65 9.14 -29.22 -11.00
C ILE A 65 8.11 -30.31 -11.32
N GLU A 66 7.46 -30.83 -10.29
CA GLU A 66 6.29 -31.70 -10.43
C GLU A 66 5.02 -30.94 -10.07
N ARG A 67 4.00 -31.03 -10.92
CA ARG A 67 2.71 -30.37 -10.73
C ARG A 67 1.63 -31.41 -10.48
N LYS A 68 0.91 -31.28 -9.37
CA LYS A 68 -0.26 -32.12 -9.04
C LYS A 68 -1.49 -31.23 -8.84
N GLU A 69 -2.60 -31.63 -9.45
CA GLU A 69 -3.89 -30.99 -9.25
C GLU A 69 -4.83 -31.94 -8.52
N ARG A 70 -5.68 -31.39 -7.64
CA ARG A 70 -6.76 -32.12 -6.98
C ARG A 70 -8.02 -31.28 -7.05
N ASP A 71 -9.08 -31.84 -7.64
CA ASP A 71 -10.41 -31.24 -7.57
C ASP A 71 -10.97 -31.40 -6.15
N LYS A 72 -11.49 -30.30 -5.61
CA LYS A 72 -12.26 -30.26 -4.37
C LYS A 72 -13.67 -29.78 -4.71
N ASP A 73 -14.55 -29.75 -3.72
CA ASP A 73 -15.98 -29.47 -3.93
C ASP A 73 -16.24 -28.11 -4.61
N TRP A 74 -15.49 -27.07 -4.21
CA TRP A 74 -15.73 -25.69 -4.68
C TRP A 74 -14.44 -24.94 -5.04
N TYR A 75 -13.29 -25.62 -5.03
CA TYR A 75 -12.01 -25.08 -5.49
C TYR A 75 -11.13 -26.19 -6.08
N LYS A 76 -10.11 -25.80 -6.83
CA LYS A 76 -9.07 -26.69 -7.35
C LYS A 76 -7.77 -26.41 -6.62
N GLU A 77 -7.22 -27.43 -5.99
CA GLU A 77 -5.91 -27.36 -5.33
C GLU A 77 -4.81 -27.72 -6.32
N ILE A 78 -3.74 -26.92 -6.35
CA ILE A 78 -2.58 -27.10 -7.23
C ILE A 78 -1.33 -27.10 -6.36
N VAL A 79 -0.58 -28.19 -6.36
CA VAL A 79 0.66 -28.32 -5.59
C VAL A 79 1.83 -28.47 -6.56
N TYR A 80 2.79 -27.56 -6.46
CA TYR A 80 4.09 -27.70 -7.11
C TYR A 80 5.09 -28.22 -6.10
N LYS A 81 5.71 -29.35 -6.43
CA LYS A 81 6.88 -29.88 -5.74
C LYS A 81 8.11 -29.45 -6.53
N VAL A 82 8.91 -28.55 -5.97
CA VAL A 82 10.10 -27.97 -6.62
C VAL A 82 11.34 -28.52 -5.94
N SER A 83 12.20 -29.19 -6.69
CA SER A 83 13.47 -29.74 -6.21
C SER A 83 14.63 -28.95 -6.81
N TYR A 84 15.56 -28.49 -5.98
CA TYR A 84 16.74 -27.74 -6.38
C TYR A 84 17.96 -28.20 -5.57
N GLY A 85 18.82 -29.01 -6.20
CA GLY A 85 19.89 -29.72 -5.50
C GLY A 85 19.31 -30.61 -4.39
N ASN A 86 19.74 -30.37 -3.14
CA ASN A 86 19.27 -31.10 -1.96
C ASN A 86 18.06 -30.43 -1.27
N LYS A 87 17.53 -29.34 -1.82
CA LYS A 87 16.40 -28.60 -1.25
C LYS A 87 15.11 -28.95 -1.96
N GLU A 88 14.03 -29.05 -1.19
CA GLU A 88 12.69 -29.33 -1.68
C GLU A 88 11.72 -28.28 -1.13
N PHE A 89 10.87 -27.75 -2.01
CA PHE A 89 9.88 -26.73 -1.69
C PHE A 89 8.50 -27.17 -2.18
N HIS A 90 7.47 -26.88 -1.39
CA HIS A 90 6.09 -27.15 -1.74
C HIS A 90 5.33 -25.83 -1.88
N ILE A 91 4.90 -25.51 -3.10
CA ILE A 91 4.07 -24.34 -3.37
C ILE A 91 2.64 -24.83 -3.55
N LYS A 92 1.77 -24.53 -2.58
CA LYS A 92 0.36 -24.89 -2.62
C LYS A 92 -0.48 -23.69 -3.02
N LEU A 93 -1.23 -23.85 -4.09
CA LEU A 93 -2.11 -22.84 -4.66
C LEU A 93 -3.55 -23.36 -4.68
N ALA A 94 -4.50 -22.44 -4.65
CA ALA A 94 -5.90 -22.76 -4.89
C ALA A 94 -6.49 -21.83 -5.95
N ARG A 95 -7.28 -22.41 -6.85
CA ARG A 95 -8.14 -21.69 -7.78
C ARG A 95 -9.59 -21.92 -7.40
N LEU A 96 -10.33 -20.87 -7.13
CA LEU A 96 -11.74 -20.97 -6.79
C LEU A 96 -12.54 -21.43 -8.01
N ILE A 97 -13.41 -22.43 -7.81
CA ILE A 97 -14.44 -22.82 -8.79
C ILE A 97 -15.69 -22.00 -8.50
N ASP A 98 -16.12 -21.99 -7.22
CA ASP A 98 -17.10 -21.04 -6.72
C ASP A 98 -16.40 -19.75 -6.25
N LYS A 99 -16.68 -18.65 -6.93
CA LYS A 99 -16.14 -17.31 -6.63
C LYS A 99 -16.99 -16.53 -5.65
N SER A 100 -17.87 -17.17 -4.88
CA SER A 100 -18.57 -16.53 -3.79
C SER A 100 -17.60 -16.06 -2.71
N ILE A 101 -17.87 -14.88 -2.14
CA ILE A 101 -16.99 -14.25 -1.14
C ILE A 101 -16.87 -15.14 0.11
N HIS A 102 -17.96 -15.80 0.52
CA HIS A 102 -17.94 -16.69 1.68
C HIS A 102 -16.94 -17.84 1.53
N LYS A 103 -16.89 -18.47 0.34
CA LYS A 103 -15.94 -19.54 0.03
C LYS A 103 -14.50 -19.05 -0.03
N TYR A 104 -14.28 -17.87 -0.59
CA TYR A 104 -12.98 -17.23 -0.54
C TYR A 104 -12.49 -17.00 0.90
N GLU A 105 -13.35 -16.51 1.80
CA GLU A 105 -13.00 -16.30 3.21
C GLU A 105 -12.70 -17.61 3.94
N GLU A 106 -13.49 -18.66 3.67
CA GLU A 106 -13.28 -20.00 4.21
C GLU A 106 -11.86 -20.50 3.85
N LEU A 107 -11.46 -20.32 2.59
CA LEU A 107 -10.15 -20.75 2.11
C LEU A 107 -9.00 -19.89 2.66
N LYS A 108 -9.23 -18.58 2.76
CA LYS A 108 -8.20 -17.61 3.21
C LYS A 108 -7.69 -17.92 4.62
N ASN A 109 -8.54 -18.49 5.47
CA ASN A 109 -8.17 -18.90 6.83
C ASN A 109 -7.30 -20.18 6.87
N THR A 110 -7.19 -20.90 5.75
CA THR A 110 -6.37 -22.11 5.67
C THR A 110 -4.90 -21.72 5.53
N LYS A 111 -4.09 -22.06 6.54
CA LYS A 111 -2.65 -21.82 6.51
C LYS A 111 -2.02 -22.60 5.34
N ASP A 112 -1.03 -21.98 4.69
CA ASP A 112 -0.21 -22.53 3.61
C ASP A 112 -0.81 -22.64 2.20
N LEU A 113 -1.98 -22.02 1.92
CA LEU A 113 -2.57 -22.01 0.57
C LEU A 113 -2.62 -20.59 -0.01
N PHE A 114 -2.00 -20.39 -1.18
CA PHE A 114 -2.12 -19.13 -1.91
C PHE A 114 -3.30 -19.18 -2.88
N ILE A 115 -4.28 -18.28 -2.70
CA ILE A 115 -5.46 -18.22 -3.54
C ILE A 115 -5.15 -17.40 -4.80
N LEU A 116 -5.16 -18.07 -5.96
CA LEU A 116 -4.84 -17.48 -7.26
C LEU A 116 -5.78 -16.36 -7.67
N ASP A 117 -7.07 -16.47 -7.33
CA ASP A 117 -8.07 -15.46 -7.64
C ASP A 117 -7.76 -14.10 -6.98
N LYS A 118 -6.89 -14.05 -5.97
CA LYS A 118 -6.38 -12.78 -5.42
C LYS A 118 -5.61 -11.93 -6.43
N LEU A 119 -5.06 -12.57 -7.46
CA LEU A 119 -4.33 -11.89 -8.53
C LEU A 119 -5.25 -11.30 -9.59
N ASP A 120 -6.54 -11.66 -9.60
CA ASP A 120 -7.53 -11.11 -10.53
C ASP A 120 -8.11 -9.80 -9.98
N PRO A 121 -7.82 -8.64 -10.60
CA PRO A 121 -8.32 -7.35 -10.13
C PRO A 121 -9.85 -7.27 -10.09
N ARG A 122 -10.54 -8.00 -10.99
CA ARG A 122 -12.01 -8.02 -11.03
C ARG A 122 -12.56 -8.73 -9.80
N PHE A 123 -11.95 -9.84 -9.41
CA PHE A 123 -12.31 -10.55 -8.19
C PHE A 123 -11.99 -9.72 -6.94
N ARG A 124 -10.80 -9.10 -6.88
CA ARG A 124 -10.42 -8.21 -5.76
C ARG A 124 -11.39 -7.04 -5.59
N LYS A 125 -11.87 -6.46 -6.71
CA LYS A 125 -12.90 -5.42 -6.69
C LYS A 125 -14.19 -5.90 -6.02
N LEU A 126 -14.67 -7.10 -6.33
CA LEU A 126 -15.85 -7.69 -5.69
C LEU A 126 -15.64 -7.90 -4.19
N VAL A 127 -14.47 -8.41 -3.79
CA VAL A 127 -14.11 -8.60 -2.39
C VAL A 127 -14.16 -7.25 -1.66
N LEU A 128 -13.45 -6.22 -2.14
CA LEU A 128 -13.43 -4.91 -1.49
C LEU A 128 -14.82 -4.28 -1.43
N LYS A 129 -15.62 -4.36 -2.50
CA LYS A 129 -17.01 -3.91 -2.48
C LYS A 129 -17.84 -4.59 -1.41
N SER A 130 -17.70 -5.91 -1.25
CA SER A 130 -18.41 -6.66 -0.21
C SER A 130 -18.02 -6.27 1.23
N ARG A 131 -16.82 -5.69 1.41
CA ARG A 131 -16.35 -5.17 2.69
C ARG A 131 -16.80 -3.73 2.96
N GLY A 132 -17.57 -3.11 2.05
CA GLY A 132 -18.14 -1.78 2.23
C GLY A 132 -17.26 -0.62 1.76
N PHE A 133 -16.23 -0.90 0.94
CA PHE A 133 -15.46 0.16 0.26
C PHE A 133 -16.28 0.77 -0.89
N ASN A 134 -16.21 2.09 -1.06
CA ASN A 134 -16.84 2.77 -2.19
C ASN A 134 -15.99 2.66 -3.47
N ASP A 135 -16.52 3.04 -4.64
CA ASP A 135 -15.80 2.90 -5.93
C ASP A 135 -14.44 3.56 -5.95
N LYS A 136 -14.34 4.80 -5.45
CA LYS A 136 -13.08 5.52 -5.40
C LYS A 136 -12.04 4.78 -4.55
N GLN A 137 -12.44 4.37 -3.34
CA GLN A 137 -11.56 3.63 -2.45
C GLN A 137 -11.09 2.32 -3.09
N VAL A 138 -11.98 1.60 -3.77
CA VAL A 138 -11.63 0.36 -4.46
C VAL A 138 -10.57 0.60 -5.53
N GLU A 139 -10.74 1.59 -6.40
CA GLU A 139 -9.77 1.89 -7.45
C GLU A 139 -8.40 2.27 -6.89
N ASP A 140 -8.38 3.06 -5.81
CA ASP A 140 -7.13 3.46 -5.12
C ASP A 140 -6.45 2.25 -4.44
N ILE A 141 -7.23 1.34 -3.86
CA ILE A 141 -6.75 0.16 -3.14
C ILE A 141 -6.27 -0.96 -4.07
N LEU A 142 -6.88 -1.15 -5.24
CA LEU A 142 -6.60 -2.27 -6.15
C LEU A 142 -5.12 -2.39 -6.54
N TRP A 143 -4.44 -1.26 -6.65
CA TRP A 143 -3.03 -1.17 -7.07
C TRP A 143 -2.08 -0.93 -5.89
N SER A 144 -2.60 -0.98 -4.67
CA SER A 144 -1.85 -0.74 -3.45
C SER A 144 -1.11 -2.00 -2.98
N GLU A 145 0.13 -1.83 -2.54
CA GLU A 145 0.88 -2.90 -1.86
C GLU A 145 0.28 -3.30 -0.49
N TYR A 146 -0.66 -2.48 0.03
CA TYR A 146 -1.37 -2.71 1.30
C TYR A 146 -2.70 -3.43 1.12
N ILE A 147 -3.06 -3.85 -0.10
CA ILE A 147 -4.38 -4.43 -0.41
C ILE A 147 -4.75 -5.63 0.47
N ASP A 148 -3.81 -6.54 0.71
CA ASP A 148 -4.05 -7.73 1.55
C ASP A 148 -4.24 -7.34 3.01
N LEU A 149 -3.42 -6.40 3.50
CA LEU A 149 -3.51 -5.88 4.86
C LEU A 149 -4.83 -5.14 5.11
N ILE A 150 -5.25 -4.30 4.16
CA ILE A 150 -6.53 -3.60 4.20
C ILE A 150 -7.68 -4.62 4.22
N GLU A 151 -7.61 -5.67 3.39
CA GLU A 151 -8.63 -6.70 3.37
C GLU A 151 -8.70 -7.46 4.71
N ASP A 152 -7.55 -7.82 5.28
CA ASP A 152 -7.44 -8.53 6.56
C ASP A 152 -8.15 -7.76 7.68
N TYR A 153 -7.85 -6.47 7.83
CA TYR A 153 -8.43 -5.65 8.89
C TYR A 153 -9.84 -5.13 8.59
N SER A 154 -10.33 -5.22 7.35
CA SER A 154 -11.64 -4.66 6.97
C SER A 154 -12.87 -5.32 7.63
N LYS A 155 -12.70 -6.46 8.31
CA LYS A 155 -13.78 -7.05 9.14
C LYS A 155 -13.95 -6.33 10.47
N GLU A 156 -12.88 -5.73 10.98
CA GLU A 156 -12.76 -5.28 12.37
C GLU A 156 -12.57 -3.75 12.45
N VAL A 157 -11.95 -3.17 11.43
CA VAL A 157 -11.72 -1.74 11.29
C VAL A 157 -12.55 -1.21 10.11
N LYS A 158 -13.21 -0.06 10.33
CA LYS A 158 -14.08 0.54 9.31
C LYS A 158 -13.30 0.83 8.00
N PRO A 159 -13.87 0.53 6.81
CA PRO A 159 -13.25 0.81 5.52
C PRO A 159 -12.73 2.24 5.33
N SER A 160 -13.48 3.22 5.84
CA SER A 160 -13.09 4.63 5.78
C SER A 160 -11.84 4.95 6.62
N ILE A 161 -11.63 4.26 7.74
CA ILE A 161 -10.46 4.44 8.60
C ILE A 161 -9.25 3.75 7.96
N LEU A 162 -9.41 2.54 7.42
CA LEU A 162 -8.34 1.84 6.70
C LEU A 162 -7.83 2.65 5.50
N TYR A 163 -8.78 3.15 4.69
CA TYR A 163 -8.44 4.05 3.58
C TYR A 163 -7.75 5.34 4.07
N TYR A 164 -8.21 5.90 5.20
CA TYR A 164 -7.59 7.08 5.80
C TYR A 164 -6.13 6.81 6.17
N ILE A 165 -5.83 5.71 6.87
CA ILE A 165 -4.48 5.35 7.32
C ILE A 165 -3.50 5.27 6.15
N VAL A 166 -3.89 4.57 5.08
CA VAL A 166 -2.97 4.26 3.97
C VAL A 166 -2.83 5.42 2.98
N PHE A 167 -3.92 6.14 2.67
CA PHE A 167 -3.91 7.11 1.57
C PHE A 167 -4.00 8.57 2.03
N MET A 168 -4.85 8.85 3.02
CA MET A 168 -5.11 10.25 3.41
C MET A 168 -4.11 10.76 4.45
N LEU A 169 -3.74 9.93 5.41
CA LEU A 169 -2.84 10.30 6.49
C LEU A 169 -1.44 10.73 5.99
N PRO A 170 -0.77 10.01 5.05
CA PRO A 170 0.47 10.51 4.44
C PRO A 170 0.28 11.82 3.67
N ALA A 171 -0.83 11.96 2.96
CA ALA A 171 -1.12 13.17 2.17
C ALA A 171 -1.35 14.39 3.07
N GLU A 172 -2.04 14.21 4.20
CA GLU A 172 -2.23 15.23 5.23
C GLU A 172 -0.90 15.59 5.89
N PHE A 173 -0.07 14.59 6.24
CA PHE A 173 1.27 14.81 6.79
C PHE A 173 2.13 15.65 5.84
N LYS A 174 2.14 15.30 4.55
CA LYS A 174 2.84 16.06 3.51
C LYS A 174 2.36 17.49 3.40
N LYS A 175 1.04 17.72 3.48
CA LYS A 175 0.47 19.07 3.42
C LYS A 175 0.85 19.90 4.65
N GLU A 176 0.82 19.30 5.84
CA GLU A 176 1.06 19.99 7.11
C GLU A 176 2.55 20.31 7.32
N TYR A 177 3.43 19.34 7.08
CA TYR A 177 4.87 19.46 7.34
C TYR A 177 5.71 19.73 6.10
N LYS A 178 5.10 19.82 4.91
CA LYS A 178 5.79 19.98 3.61
C LYS A 178 6.82 18.87 3.34
N GLU A 179 6.61 17.70 3.91
CA GLU A 179 7.54 16.58 3.89
C GLU A 179 6.82 15.30 3.45
N ALA A 180 7.33 14.62 2.42
CA ALA A 180 6.76 13.34 1.99
C ALA A 180 7.14 12.26 3.01
N VAL A 181 6.13 11.49 3.45
CA VAL A 181 6.33 10.33 4.33
C VAL A 181 5.94 9.06 3.60
N SER A 182 6.75 8.01 3.76
CA SER A 182 6.38 6.65 3.40
C SER A 182 5.91 5.95 4.67
N ILE A 183 4.67 5.47 4.67
CA ILE A 183 4.18 4.58 5.72
C ILE A 183 4.64 3.17 5.35
N ASP A 184 5.20 2.42 6.30
CA ASP A 184 5.55 1.01 6.09
C ASP A 184 4.41 0.08 6.55
N LYS A 185 4.49 -1.21 6.19
CA LYS A 185 3.47 -2.21 6.58
C LYS A 185 3.37 -2.38 8.10
N LYS A 186 4.50 -2.26 8.81
CA LYS A 186 4.58 -2.41 10.27
C LYS A 186 3.74 -1.36 10.98
N PHE A 187 3.84 -0.09 10.58
CA PHE A 187 3.04 1.00 11.09
C PHE A 187 1.54 0.71 10.91
N VAL A 188 1.13 0.33 9.70
CA VAL A 188 -0.28 0.06 9.37
C VAL A 188 -0.80 -1.11 10.22
N GLU A 189 -0.03 -2.18 10.35
CA GLU A 189 -0.37 -3.33 11.21
C GLU A 189 -0.56 -2.91 12.68
N GLU A 190 0.40 -2.17 13.24
CA GLU A 190 0.36 -1.79 14.66
C GLU A 190 -0.81 -0.83 14.96
N VAL A 191 -1.08 0.17 14.12
CA VAL A 191 -2.23 1.07 14.34
C VAL A 191 -3.57 0.35 14.12
N CYS A 192 -3.66 -0.56 13.14
CA CYS A 192 -4.88 -1.33 12.90
C CYS A 192 -5.18 -2.29 14.05
N GLN A 193 -4.14 -2.90 14.65
CA GLN A 193 -4.30 -3.73 15.83
C GLN A 193 -4.83 -2.93 17.03
N LEU A 194 -4.29 -1.72 17.28
CA LEU A 194 -4.78 -0.87 18.36
C LEU A 194 -6.21 -0.37 18.12
N LEU A 195 -6.60 -0.10 16.87
CA LEU A 195 -7.97 0.26 16.50
C LEU A 195 -8.94 -0.92 16.66
N LYS A 196 -8.52 -2.13 16.28
CA LYS A 196 -9.27 -3.37 16.47
C LYS A 196 -9.54 -3.64 17.95
N GLU A 197 -8.56 -3.38 18.82
CA GLU A 197 -8.67 -3.49 20.28
C GLU A 197 -9.41 -2.31 20.93
N ASP A 198 -9.94 -1.36 20.14
CA ASP A 198 -10.59 -0.12 20.58
C ASP A 198 -9.73 0.77 21.51
N LYS A 199 -8.39 0.64 21.45
CA LYS A 199 -7.45 1.32 22.34
C LYS A 199 -7.12 2.75 21.96
N ILE A 200 -7.29 3.12 20.70
CA ILE A 200 -6.99 4.47 20.19
C ILE A 200 -8.17 5.01 19.36
N THR A 201 -8.30 6.34 19.27
CA THR A 201 -9.27 6.95 18.35
C THR A 201 -8.67 7.12 16.96
N ARG A 202 -9.50 7.37 15.95
CA ARG A 202 -9.03 7.78 14.61
C ARG A 202 -8.18 9.04 14.67
N ASP A 203 -8.52 10.01 15.51
CA ASP A 203 -7.81 11.29 15.58
C ASP A 203 -6.43 11.16 16.24
N ALA A 204 -6.17 10.07 16.97
CA ALA A 204 -4.84 9.72 17.47
C ALA A 204 -3.86 9.35 16.34
N LEU A 205 -4.34 8.95 15.16
CA LEU A 205 -3.46 8.52 14.05
C LEU A 205 -2.50 9.62 13.59
N LYS A 206 -2.90 10.89 13.65
CA LYS A 206 -2.06 12.04 13.27
C LYS A 206 -0.84 12.20 14.19
N PRO A 207 -1.02 12.40 15.52
CA PRO A 207 0.13 12.48 16.42
C PRO A 207 0.95 11.20 16.43
N ILE A 208 0.31 10.02 16.31
CA ILE A 208 1.02 8.74 16.21
C ILE A 208 1.97 8.74 15.01
N LEU A 209 1.50 9.10 13.81
CA LEU A 209 2.38 9.16 12.63
C LEU A 209 3.49 10.20 12.80
N TYR A 210 3.17 11.36 13.40
CA TYR A 210 4.16 12.40 13.65
C TYR A 210 5.34 11.88 14.48
N TYR A 211 5.07 11.23 15.62
CA TYR A 211 6.12 10.68 16.45
C TYR A 211 6.80 9.47 15.82
N TYR A 212 6.07 8.65 15.06
CA TYR A 212 6.66 7.51 14.33
C TYR A 212 7.74 7.97 13.36
N VAL A 213 7.49 9.05 12.62
CA VAL A 213 8.46 9.62 11.66
C VAL A 213 9.64 10.29 12.38
N ARG A 214 9.37 11.04 13.46
CA ARG A 214 10.39 11.86 14.13
C ARG A 214 11.30 11.06 15.06
N GLU A 215 10.75 10.07 15.74
CA GLU A 215 11.46 9.32 16.78
C GLU A 215 11.85 7.90 16.34
N GLN A 216 11.24 7.37 15.27
CA GLN A 216 11.54 6.03 14.73
C GLN A 216 11.40 4.90 15.75
N ILE A 217 10.52 5.07 16.73
CA ILE A 217 10.14 4.06 17.74
C ILE A 217 8.81 3.39 17.36
N GLY A 218 8.48 2.27 18.01
CA GLY A 218 7.26 1.51 17.73
C GLY A 218 5.98 2.27 18.09
N VAL A 219 4.87 1.98 17.41
CA VAL A 219 3.58 2.66 17.63
C VAL A 219 3.10 2.46 19.07
N LYS A 220 3.27 1.27 19.64
CA LYS A 220 2.87 1.01 21.04
C LYS A 220 3.63 1.92 22.03
N GLU A 221 4.93 2.09 21.83
CA GLU A 221 5.78 2.95 22.66
C GLU A 221 5.36 4.41 22.54
N ILE A 222 5.04 4.88 21.32
CA ILE A 222 4.53 6.23 21.07
C ILE A 222 3.22 6.46 21.82
N VAL A 223 2.27 5.54 21.70
CA VAL A 223 0.94 5.68 22.29
C VAL A 223 1.03 5.76 23.82
N GLU A 224 1.94 5.00 24.42
CA GLU A 224 2.22 5.04 25.86
C GLU A 224 2.95 6.32 26.28
N LYS A 225 4.07 6.65 25.62
CA LYS A 225 4.91 7.83 25.92
C LYS A 225 4.13 9.15 25.82
N TYR A 226 3.21 9.26 24.87
CA TYR A 226 2.44 10.48 24.60
C TYR A 226 0.99 10.43 25.13
N ASN A 227 0.62 9.43 25.93
CA ASN A 227 -0.71 9.27 26.52
C ASN A 227 -1.84 9.33 25.47
N LEU A 228 -1.68 8.62 24.35
CA LEU A 228 -2.63 8.62 23.22
C LEU A 228 -3.67 7.48 23.31
N TYR A 229 -3.65 6.69 24.39
CA TYR A 229 -4.69 5.71 24.66
C TYR A 229 -6.06 6.38 24.89
N LYS A 230 -7.13 5.69 24.51
CA LYS A 230 -8.48 6.09 24.87
C LYS A 230 -8.63 6.11 26.39
N ILE A 231 -9.15 7.21 26.92
CA ILE A 231 -9.41 7.33 28.36
C ILE A 231 -10.74 6.67 28.74
N SER A 232 -10.83 6.24 30.00
CA SER A 232 -12.05 5.67 30.57
C SER A 232 -13.20 6.70 30.59
N ASN A 233 -14.45 6.23 30.58
CA ASN A 233 -15.61 7.13 30.68
C ASN A 233 -15.64 7.94 31.99
N SER A 234 -15.13 7.38 33.10
CA SER A 234 -15.05 8.09 34.39
C SER A 234 -14.05 9.24 34.35
N ASP A 235 -12.87 9.02 33.77
CA ASP A 235 -11.83 10.05 33.67
C ASP A 235 -12.17 11.09 32.60
N LEU A 236 -12.81 10.64 31.51
CA LEU A 236 -13.35 11.53 30.48
C LEU A 236 -14.36 12.51 31.08
N LYS A 237 -15.26 12.04 31.96
CA LYS A 237 -16.25 12.90 32.61
C LYS A 237 -15.58 14.02 33.42
N LYS A 238 -14.60 13.67 34.27
CA LYS A 238 -13.85 14.66 35.07
C LYS A 238 -13.17 15.69 34.18
N LYS A 239 -12.48 15.23 33.12
CA LYS A 239 -11.77 16.11 32.19
C LYS A 239 -12.71 17.03 31.39
N VAL A 240 -13.91 16.54 31.05
CA VAL A 240 -14.95 17.36 30.42
C VAL A 240 -15.47 18.43 31.39
N GLU A 241 -15.73 18.10 32.66
CA GLU A 241 -16.16 19.06 33.69
C GLU A 241 -15.10 20.16 33.90
N GLU A 242 -13.83 19.80 34.01
CA GLU A 242 -12.70 20.74 34.12
C GLU A 242 -12.60 21.68 32.92
N LEU A 243 -12.67 21.14 31.68
CA LEU A 243 -12.59 21.96 30.47
C LEU A 243 -13.84 22.80 30.24
N LEU A 244 -15.00 22.33 30.68
CA LEU A 244 -16.19 23.16 30.73
C LEU A 244 -15.89 24.37 31.60
N GLU A 245 -15.50 24.22 32.86
CA GLU A 245 -15.23 25.37 33.75
C GLU A 245 -14.15 26.31 33.20
N LYS A 246 -13.05 25.75 32.69
CA LYS A 246 -11.95 26.50 32.06
C LYS A 246 -12.41 27.42 30.92
N TYR A 247 -13.44 27.01 30.17
CA TYR A 247 -13.93 27.72 28.99
C TYR A 247 -15.32 28.33 29.18
N LYS A 248 -15.74 28.61 30.42
CA LYS A 248 -17.06 29.18 30.72
C LYS A 248 -17.37 30.51 30.04
N GLU A 249 -16.34 31.33 29.81
CA GLU A 249 -16.46 32.65 29.17
C GLU A 249 -16.73 32.57 27.65
N LEU A 250 -16.52 31.39 27.05
CA LEU A 250 -16.79 31.19 25.62
C LEU A 250 -18.26 30.90 25.39
N ASN A 251 -18.79 31.40 24.27
CA ASN A 251 -20.10 30.98 23.81
C ASN A 251 -20.15 29.46 23.62
N GLU A 252 -21.34 28.89 23.77
CA GLU A 252 -21.55 27.45 23.82
C GLU A 252 -20.94 26.70 22.64
N LYS A 253 -21.15 27.19 21.42
CA LYS A 253 -20.62 26.58 20.20
C LYS A 253 -19.09 26.57 20.18
N LYS A 254 -18.44 27.67 20.57
CA LYS A 254 -16.96 27.75 20.65
C LYS A 254 -16.42 26.89 21.79
N ARG A 255 -17.09 26.88 22.94
CA ARG A 255 -16.73 26.07 24.12
C ARG A 255 -16.71 24.58 23.77
N ILE A 256 -17.81 24.06 23.20
CA ILE A 256 -17.92 22.66 22.78
C ILE A 256 -16.84 22.31 21.73
N ASN A 257 -16.64 23.16 20.72
CA ASN A 257 -15.62 22.91 19.70
C ASN A 257 -14.20 22.84 20.29
N LYS A 258 -13.89 23.68 21.28
CA LYS A 258 -12.57 23.67 21.93
C LYS A 258 -12.35 22.39 22.74
N ILE A 259 -13.37 21.96 23.51
CA ILE A 259 -13.35 20.69 24.26
C ILE A 259 -13.18 19.50 23.31
N LEU A 260 -13.94 19.47 22.21
CA LEU A 260 -13.83 18.41 21.20
C LEU A 260 -12.42 18.34 20.60
N ASN A 261 -11.82 19.48 20.24
CA ASN A 261 -10.49 19.49 19.64
C ASN A 261 -9.40 19.00 20.61
N GLU A 262 -9.52 19.29 21.90
CA GLU A 262 -8.57 18.84 22.93
C GLU A 262 -8.72 17.36 23.28
N LEU A 263 -9.94 16.83 23.26
CA LEU A 263 -10.21 15.46 23.74
C LEU A 263 -10.35 14.41 22.63
N ARG A 264 -10.60 14.80 21.36
CA ARG A 264 -10.83 13.84 20.26
C ARG A 264 -9.69 12.85 20.03
N VAL A 265 -8.47 13.24 20.40
CA VAL A 265 -7.27 12.39 20.31
C VAL A 265 -7.37 11.19 21.26
N ILE A 266 -8.03 11.35 22.41
CA ILE A 266 -8.08 10.36 23.50
C ILE A 266 -9.51 9.90 23.82
N ALA A 267 -10.53 10.40 23.13
CA ALA A 267 -11.92 9.99 23.33
C ALA A 267 -12.76 10.20 22.07
N ASP A 268 -13.72 9.32 21.83
CA ASP A 268 -14.61 9.44 20.66
C ASP A 268 -15.49 10.70 20.77
N PRO A 269 -15.61 11.50 19.69
CA PRO A 269 -16.45 12.71 19.68
C PRO A 269 -17.89 12.48 20.14
N LYS A 270 -18.46 11.31 19.83
CA LYS A 270 -19.81 10.93 20.27
C LYS A 270 -19.91 10.83 21.79
N ASN A 271 -18.92 10.22 22.43
CA ASN A 271 -18.90 10.05 23.89
C ASN A 271 -18.72 11.40 24.58
N ILE A 272 -17.81 12.25 24.07
CA ILE A 272 -17.61 13.62 24.57
C ILE A 272 -18.94 14.40 24.55
N LEU A 273 -19.65 14.39 23.42
CA LEU A 273 -20.93 15.09 23.27
C LEU A 273 -22.01 14.54 24.22
N SER A 274 -22.08 13.22 24.38
CA SER A 274 -23.05 12.59 25.30
C SER A 274 -22.83 13.03 26.75
N ILE A 275 -21.58 13.13 27.19
CA ILE A 275 -21.23 13.57 28.54
C ILE A 275 -21.58 15.04 28.73
N ILE A 276 -21.25 15.90 27.76
CA ILE A 276 -21.60 17.33 27.80
C ILE A 276 -23.12 17.51 27.94
N ASN A 277 -23.92 16.76 27.16
CA ASN A 277 -25.38 16.85 27.22
C ASN A 277 -25.94 16.34 28.56
N ASN A 278 -25.39 15.25 29.09
CA ASN A 278 -25.81 14.70 30.39
C ASN A 278 -25.50 15.65 31.55
N ILE A 279 -24.36 16.36 31.52
CA ILE A 279 -24.01 17.36 32.53
C ILE A 279 -24.99 18.53 32.49
N LYS A 280 -25.36 18.99 31.29
CA LYS A 280 -26.35 20.06 31.12
C LYS A 280 -27.73 19.68 31.66
N ASN A 281 -28.20 18.47 31.34
CA ASN A 281 -29.52 18.00 31.79
C ASN A 281 -29.61 17.76 33.31
N LYS A 282 -28.48 17.67 34.02
CA LYS A 282 -28.44 17.61 35.49
C LYS A 282 -28.34 18.99 36.16
N GLY A 283 -28.08 20.05 35.39
CA GLY A 283 -27.97 21.43 35.86
C GLY A 283 -29.21 22.30 35.58
N VAL A 284 -30.32 21.68 35.15
CA VAL A 284 -31.67 22.26 35.00
C VAL A 284 -32.58 21.55 35.99
#